data_AF-A0A800CY28-F1
#
_entry.id   AF-A0A800CY28-F1
#
_cell.length_a   1.000
_cell.length_b   1.000
_cell.length_c   1.000
_cell.angle_alpha   90.00
_cell.angle_beta   90.00
_cell.angle_gamma   90.00
#
_symmetry.space_group_name_H-M   'P 1'
#
loop_
_entity.id
_entity.type
_entity.pdbx_description
1 polymer ?
#
loop_
_entity_poly.entity_id
_entity_poly.type
_entity_poly.pdbx_seq_one_letter_code
_entity_poly.pdbx_strand_id
1 'polypeptide(L)'
;MYLTKLASIQLVVWNILEKYNEDPVPVFKQVQLNPSLMHKPGTRHSLRKIAELWIETGRRIKDPCFGLTAATCWHPSYFGTLGYAMLVSKSLRVTLERLIRFHTQI
;
A
#
# COMPACT_ATOMS: atom_id res chain seq x y z
N MET A 1 11.59 6.53 16.72
CA MET A 1 11.70 6.28 15.27
C MET A 1 10.30 6.11 14.71
N TYR A 2 9.86 6.94 13.77
CA TYR A 2 8.51 6.81 13.19
C TYR A 2 8.54 5.75 12.09
N LEU A 3 7.74 4.69 12.24
CA LEU A 3 7.59 3.66 11.21
C LEU A 3 6.94 4.27 9.96
N THR A 4 7.60 4.12 8.81
CA THR A 4 7.12 4.67 7.53
C THR A 4 7.22 3.65 6.41
N LYS A 5 6.36 3.80 5.39
CA LYS A 5 6.36 2.99 4.17
C LYS A 5 6.37 3.89 2.94
N LEU A 6 6.84 3.38 1.80
CA LEU A 6 6.77 4.11 0.52
C LEU A 6 5.32 4.53 0.25
N ALA A 7 5.12 5.77 -0.18
CA ALA A 7 3.77 6.27 -0.46
C ALA A 7 3.12 5.51 -1.62
N SER A 8 3.92 5.06 -2.59
CA SER A 8 3.48 4.30 -3.76
C SER A 8 2.71 3.02 -3.42
N ILE A 9 2.95 2.38 -2.26
CA ILE A 9 2.16 1.18 -1.88
C ILE A 9 0.70 1.50 -1.61
N GLN A 10 0.37 2.76 -1.32
CA GLN A 10 -1.03 3.16 -1.09
C GLN A 10 -1.84 3.23 -2.40
N LEU A 11 -1.21 3.11 -3.58
CA LEU A 11 -1.92 2.87 -4.84
C LEU A 11 -2.74 1.57 -4.81
N VAL A 12 -2.37 0.61 -3.96
CA VAL A 12 -3.21 -0.58 -3.71
C VAL A 12 -4.56 -0.19 -3.11
N VAL A 13 -4.57 0.68 -2.09
CA VAL A 13 -5.81 1.14 -1.46
C VAL A 13 -6.63 1.99 -2.42
N TRP A 14 -5.97 2.83 -3.22
CA TRP A 14 -6.61 3.58 -4.30
C TRP A 14 -7.37 2.65 -5.26
N ASN A 15 -6.68 1.63 -5.78
CA ASN A 15 -7.27 0.67 -6.72
C ASN A 15 -8.37 -0.19 -6.09
N ILE A 16 -8.26 -0.49 -4.79
CA ILE A 16 -9.34 -1.16 -4.05
C ILE A 16 -10.59 -0.27 -4.04
N LEU A 17 -10.47 1.00 -3.64
CA LEU A 17 -11.59 1.93 -3.58
C LEU A 17 -12.29 2.04 -4.94
N GLU A 18 -11.53 2.24 -6.02
CA GLU A 18 -12.09 2.29 -7.38
C GLU A 18 -12.82 0.99 -7.76
N LYS A 19 -12.27 -0.18 -7.40
CA LYS A 19 -12.88 -1.48 -7.70
C LYS A 19 -14.20 -1.71 -6.94
N TYR A 20 -14.37 -1.09 -5.77
CA TYR A 20 -15.62 -1.10 -5.02
C TYR A 20 -16.54 0.09 -5.37
N ASN A 21 -16.23 0.85 -6.43
CA ASN A 21 -16.96 2.06 -6.87
C ASN A 21 -16.99 3.18 -5.82
N GLU A 22 -15.97 3.27 -4.97
CA GLU A 22 -15.78 4.36 -4.01
C GLU A 22 -14.81 5.40 -4.58
N ASP A 23 -15.09 6.69 -4.37
CA ASP A 23 -14.16 7.77 -4.72
C ASP A 23 -12.96 7.77 -3.75
N PRO A 24 -11.72 7.55 -4.23
CA PRO A 24 -10.55 7.53 -3.35
C PRO A 24 -10.18 8.90 -2.77
N VAL A 25 -10.49 10.00 -3.47
CA VAL A 25 -9.98 11.34 -3.11
C VAL A 25 -10.45 11.79 -1.70
N PRO A 26 -11.73 11.69 -1.34
CA PRO A 26 -12.21 12.02 0.00
C PRO A 26 -11.56 11.18 1.10
N VAL A 27 -11.35 9.88 0.84
CA VAL A 27 -10.76 8.93 1.80
C VAL A 27 -9.34 9.35 2.17
N PHE A 28 -8.51 9.66 1.18
CA PHE A 28 -7.13 10.10 1.39
C PHE A 28 -7.06 11.47 2.06
N LYS A 29 -7.93 12.42 1.66
CA LYS A 29 -8.01 13.75 2.28
C LYS A 29 -8.39 13.67 3.76
N GLN A 30 -9.33 12.80 4.13
CA GLN A 30 -9.80 12.63 5.49
C GLN A 30 -8.68 12.20 6.46
N VAL A 31 -7.74 11.39 6.00
CA VAL A 31 -6.55 10.98 6.78
C VAL A 31 -5.33 11.87 6.54
N GLN A 32 -5.52 13.02 5.89
CA GLN A 32 -4.48 13.99 5.58
C GLN A 32 -3.28 13.37 4.84
N LEU A 33 -3.56 12.48 3.89
CA LEU A 33 -2.60 11.95 2.94
C LEU A 33 -2.83 12.62 1.58
N ASN A 34 -1.79 13.20 1.01
CA ASN A 34 -1.87 13.80 -0.33
C ASN A 34 -1.68 12.71 -1.40
N PRO A 35 -2.68 12.41 -2.24
CA PRO A 35 -2.58 11.39 -3.28
C PRO A 35 -1.43 11.62 -4.26
N SER A 36 -1.08 12.88 -4.57
CA SER A 36 -0.03 13.18 -5.54
C SER A 36 1.35 12.66 -5.11
N LEU A 37 1.57 12.47 -3.81
CA LEU A 37 2.83 11.96 -3.28
C LEU A 37 3.07 10.49 -3.63
N MET A 38 2.02 9.71 -3.92
CA MET A 38 2.16 8.29 -4.28
C MET A 38 2.92 8.07 -5.58
N HIS A 39 2.91 9.06 -6.48
CA HIS A 39 3.61 9.02 -7.77
C HIS A 39 5.02 9.62 -7.70
N LYS A 40 5.38 10.29 -6.59
CA LYS A 40 6.70 10.89 -6.43
C LYS A 40 7.67 9.85 -5.87
N PRO A 41 8.81 9.56 -6.54
CA PRO A 41 9.76 8.57 -6.07
C PRO A 41 10.30 8.89 -4.67
N GLY A 42 10.45 7.85 -3.83
CA GLY A 42 11.07 7.95 -2.51
C GLY A 42 10.23 8.61 -1.41
N THR A 43 9.04 9.13 -1.73
CA THR A 43 8.12 9.65 -0.72
C THR A 43 7.64 8.54 0.20
N ARG A 44 7.37 8.92 1.46
CA ARG A 44 6.95 7.99 2.50
C ARG A 44 5.78 8.54 3.29
N HIS A 45 4.89 7.65 3.67
CA HIS A 45 3.79 7.92 4.60
C HIS A 45 4.06 7.24 5.94
N SER A 46 3.58 7.84 7.03
CA SER A 46 3.66 7.22 8.34
C SER A 46 2.74 6.01 8.41
N LEU A 47 3.18 4.95 9.10
CA LEU A 47 2.40 3.73 9.26
C LEU A 47 1.07 4.00 9.97
N ARG A 48 1.06 4.97 10.91
CA ARG A 48 -0.16 5.44 11.56
C ARG A 48 -1.19 5.96 10.57
N LYS A 49 -0.82 6.88 9.67
CA LYS A 49 -1.74 7.42 8.65
C LYS A 49 -2.19 6.34 7.66
N ILE A 50 -1.32 5.37 7.36
CA ILE A 50 -1.67 4.21 6.54
C ILE A 50 -2.71 3.34 7.25
N ALA A 51 -2.57 3.08 8.55
CA ALA A 51 -3.56 2.34 9.32
C ALA A 51 -4.91 3.09 9.37
N GLU A 52 -4.89 4.41 9.59
CA GLU A 52 -6.08 5.27 9.53
C GLU A 52 -6.74 5.20 8.14
N LEU A 53 -5.96 5.16 7.05
CA LEU A 53 -6.46 5.00 5.68
C LEU A 53 -7.21 3.67 5.48
N TRP A 54 -6.66 2.56 5.98
CA TRP A 54 -7.31 1.25 5.89
C TRP A 54 -8.60 1.18 6.71
N ILE A 55 -8.61 1.79 7.90
CA ILE A 55 -9.83 1.89 8.72
C ILE A 55 -10.90 2.70 7.99
N GLU A 56 -10.54 3.84 7.40
CA GLU A 56 -11.50 4.68 6.68
C GLU A 56 -12.04 3.98 5.42
N THR A 57 -11.17 3.25 4.72
CA THR A 57 -11.59 2.40 3.58
C THR A 57 -12.61 1.35 4.02
N GLY A 58 -12.38 0.68 5.14
CA GLY A 58 -13.28 -0.33 5.69
C GLY A 58 -14.62 0.22 6.22
N ARG A 59 -14.73 1.53 6.47
CA ARG A 59 -16.02 2.16 6.82
C ARG A 59 -16.92 2.38 5.60
N ARG A 60 -16.34 2.44 4.41
CA ARG A 60 -17.05 2.72 3.14
C ARG A 60 -17.42 1.43 2.42
N ILE A 61 -16.51 0.46 2.44
CA ILE A 61 -16.71 -0.82 1.78
C ILE A 61 -17.47 -1.77 2.72
N LYS A 62 -18.65 -2.23 2.29
CA LYS A 62 -19.49 -3.17 3.05
C LYS A 62 -18.94 -4.60 3.12
N ASP A 63 -18.12 -4.99 2.15
CA ASP A 63 -17.53 -6.32 2.08
C ASP A 63 -16.48 -6.49 3.19
N PRO A 64 -16.69 -7.37 4.19
CA PRO A 64 -15.73 -7.56 5.29
C PRO A 64 -14.39 -8.15 4.83
N CYS A 65 -14.34 -8.74 3.63
CA CYS A 65 -13.16 -9.38 3.06
C CYS A 65 -12.41 -8.48 2.06
N PHE A 66 -12.77 -7.20 1.93
CA PHE A 66 -12.21 -6.31 0.91
C PHE A 66 -10.67 -6.24 0.91
N GLY A 67 -10.03 -6.44 2.07
CA GLY A 67 -8.58 -6.46 2.18
C GLY A 67 -7.90 -7.55 1.34
N LEU A 68 -8.59 -8.66 1.06
CA LEU A 68 -8.08 -9.73 0.20
C LEU A 68 -7.90 -9.26 -1.26
N THR A 69 -8.68 -8.26 -1.68
CA THR A 69 -8.58 -7.64 -3.01
C THR A 69 -7.22 -6.97 -3.24
N ALA A 70 -6.49 -6.62 -2.18
CA ALA A 70 -5.15 -6.03 -2.24
C ALA A 70 -4.17 -6.83 -3.10
N ALA A 71 -4.24 -8.16 -3.05
CA ALA A 71 -3.38 -9.03 -3.85
C ALA A 71 -3.58 -8.84 -5.36
N THR A 72 -4.80 -8.52 -5.78
CA THR A 72 -5.14 -8.28 -7.21
C THR A 72 -4.85 -6.86 -7.67
N CYS A 73 -4.79 -5.91 -6.73
CA CYS A 73 -4.52 -4.50 -7.01
C CYS A 73 -3.02 -4.16 -6.93
N TRP A 74 -2.20 -5.09 -6.45
CA TRP A 74 -0.78 -4.88 -6.22
C TRP A 74 0.03 -4.96 -7.52
N HIS A 75 1.03 -4.08 -7.65
CA HIS A 75 2.00 -4.09 -8.73
C HIS A 75 3.43 -3.98 -8.17
N PRO A 76 4.43 -4.68 -8.74
CA PRO A 76 5.81 -4.65 -8.26
C PRO A 76 6.42 -3.25 -8.09
N SER A 77 6.09 -2.31 -8.98
CA SER A 77 6.60 -0.93 -8.90
C SER A 77 6.19 -0.20 -7.61
N TYR A 78 5.13 -0.63 -6.93
CA TYR A 78 4.63 0.02 -5.72
C TYR A 78 5.55 -0.18 -4.52
N PHE A 79 6.41 -1.19 -4.55
CA PHE A 79 7.52 -1.38 -3.61
C PHE A 79 8.86 -0.81 -4.12
N GLY A 80 8.85 -0.06 -5.22
CA GLY A 80 10.07 0.40 -5.89
C GLY A 80 10.92 -0.79 -6.34
N THR A 81 12.25 -0.63 -6.27
CA THR A 81 13.21 -1.68 -6.66
C THR A 81 13.01 -3.00 -5.91
N LEU A 82 12.55 -2.95 -4.65
CA LEU A 82 12.29 -4.15 -3.86
C LEU A 82 11.21 -5.03 -4.50
N GLY A 83 10.13 -4.45 -5.03
CA GLY A 83 9.05 -5.24 -5.63
C GLY A 83 9.48 -5.98 -6.89
N TYR A 84 10.35 -5.37 -7.70
CA TYR A 84 10.97 -6.08 -8.84
C TYR A 84 11.95 -7.16 -8.39
N ALA A 85 12.76 -6.90 -7.36
CA ALA A 85 13.62 -7.92 -6.77
C ALA A 85 12.79 -9.11 -6.24
N MET A 86 11.64 -8.85 -5.62
CA MET A 86 10.69 -9.89 -5.21
C MET A 86 10.16 -10.68 -6.41
N LEU A 87 9.76 -9.99 -7.48
CA LEU A 87 9.22 -10.62 -8.69
C LEU A 87 10.20 -11.60 -9.36
N VAL A 88 11.49 -11.25 -9.45
CA VAL A 88 12.52 -12.07 -10.11
C VAL A 88 13.14 -13.13 -9.19
N SER A 89 12.61 -13.31 -7.97
CA SER A 89 13.13 -14.29 -7.03
C SER A 89 12.80 -15.71 -7.48
N LYS A 90 13.75 -16.64 -7.27
CA LYS A 90 13.65 -18.03 -7.73
C LYS A 90 12.63 -18.88 -6.96
N SER A 91 12.16 -18.40 -5.80
CA SER A 91 11.16 -19.08 -4.98
C SER A 91 10.44 -18.09 -4.08
N LEU A 92 9.24 -18.47 -3.62
CA LEU A 92 8.46 -17.69 -2.66
C LEU A 92 9.24 -17.45 -1.34
N ARG A 93 10.02 -18.42 -0.89
CA ARG A 93 10.89 -18.29 0.28
C ARG A 93 11.84 -17.10 0.14
N VAL A 94 12.56 -17.02 -0.99
CA VAL A 94 13.52 -15.93 -1.25
C VAL A 94 12.80 -14.58 -1.33
N THR A 95 11.61 -14.54 -1.92
CA THR A 95 10.75 -13.33 -1.94
C THR A 95 10.41 -12.84 -0.54
N LEU A 96 9.96 -13.75 0.34
CA LEU A 96 9.56 -13.41 1.72
C LEU A 96 10.77 -13.02 2.57
N GLU A 97 11.93 -13.68 2.40
CA GLU A 97 13.18 -13.30 3.08
C GLU A 97 13.63 -11.89 2.69
N ARG A 98 13.53 -11.52 1.39
CA ARG A 98 13.80 -10.15 0.92
C ARG A 98 12.82 -9.16 1.54
N LEU A 99 11.52 -9.50 1.57
CA LEU A 99 10.51 -8.65 2.19
C LEU A 99 10.83 -8.41 3.67
N ILE A 100 11.09 -9.46 4.45
CA ILE A 100 11.45 -9.32 5.87
C ILE A 100 12.68 -8.41 5.99
N ARG A 101 13.79 -8.76 5.34
CA ARG A 101 15.05 -8.00 5.44
C ARG A 101 14.89 -6.50 5.19
N PHE A 102 14.16 -6.11 4.14
CA PHE A 102 14.07 -4.71 3.72
C PHE A 102 12.84 -3.97 4.25
N HIS A 103 11.90 -4.69 4.87
CA HIS A 103 10.63 -4.12 5.34
C HIS A 103 10.47 -4.16 6.86
N THR A 104 11.27 -4.97 7.58
CA THR A 104 11.32 -5.03 9.05
C THR A 104 12.56 -4.37 9.66
N GLN A 105 13.64 -4.09 8.89
CA GLN A 105 14.84 -3.41 9.39
C GLN A 105 14.75 -1.87 9.35
N ILE A 106 13.59 -1.32 9.75
CA ILE A 106 13.40 0.12 10.00
C ILE A 106 12.83 0.23 11.40
#